data_AF-I2NMN8-F1
#
_entry.id   AF-I2NMN8-F1
#
_cell.length_a   1.000
_cell.length_b   1.000
_cell.length_c   1.000
_cell.angle_alpha   90.00
_cell.angle_beta   90.00
_cell.angle_gamma   90.00
#
_symmetry.space_group_name_H-M   'P 1'
#
loop_
_entity.id
_entity.type
_entity.pdbx_description
1 polymer ?
#
loop_
_entity_poly.entity_id
_entity_poly.type
_entity_poly.pdbx_seq_one_letter_code
_entity_poly.pdbx_strand_id
1 'polypeptide(L)'
;MNPHKYAFKNYIFDFYGTLVDIETDESSPILWDTMAQIYQSYGASYSGEGLRLRYRELVQQVEEDLAKEKQVAYPEIDLTVIFVQLYLEGHPSGNSVSHLKEWGRLIARTFRVLSRKRLELYPHTKEVLEDMKAAGCRIFLLSNAQADFTNPEIDVVGLRELFHAIYLSSDAGIRKPQPEFLLEVIKEHQLNPEKTVMVGNDFTTDVAVAQSIGMESILINTFPYSEAELREKNQAGVRVIRDIQELQED
;
A
#
# COMPACT_ATOMS: atom_id res chain seq x y z
N MET A 1 -14.37 -8.25 -29.31
CA MET A 1 -14.32 -8.24 -27.84
C MET A 1 -15.74 -8.05 -27.33
N ASN A 2 -16.17 -8.85 -26.36
CA ASN A 2 -17.50 -8.74 -25.75
C ASN A 2 -17.53 -7.46 -24.87
N PRO A 3 -18.34 -6.42 -25.21
CA PRO A 3 -18.40 -5.19 -24.42
C PRO A 3 -19.01 -5.39 -23.01
N HIS A 4 -19.44 -6.61 -22.67
CA HIS A 4 -20.04 -6.98 -21.39
C HIS A 4 -19.19 -7.96 -20.54
N LYS A 5 -17.92 -8.21 -20.91
CA LYS A 5 -17.04 -9.16 -20.16
C LYS A 5 -16.79 -8.73 -18.70
N TYR A 6 -16.96 -7.45 -18.37
CA TYR A 6 -16.70 -6.90 -17.04
C TYR A 6 -17.91 -6.07 -16.59
N ALA A 7 -18.36 -6.31 -15.36
CA ALA A 7 -19.54 -5.65 -14.80
C ALA A 7 -19.36 -4.12 -14.61
N PHE A 8 -18.13 -3.67 -14.35
CA PHE A 8 -17.81 -2.27 -14.07
C PHE A 8 -16.96 -1.64 -15.18
N LYS A 9 -16.98 -0.31 -15.25
CA LYS A 9 -16.11 0.44 -16.19
C LYS A 9 -14.76 0.78 -15.55
N ASN A 10 -14.75 1.04 -14.25
CA ASN A 10 -13.56 1.43 -13.50
C ASN A 10 -13.34 0.45 -12.35
N TYR A 11 -12.09 0.05 -12.16
CA TYR A 11 -11.69 -0.83 -11.07
C TYR A 11 -10.57 -0.16 -10.30
N ILE A 12 -10.75 -0.03 -8.99
CA ILE A 12 -9.75 0.50 -8.07
C ILE A 12 -9.25 -0.69 -7.27
N PHE A 13 -7.99 -1.06 -7.44
CA PHE A 13 -7.39 -2.20 -6.77
C PHE A 13 -6.55 -1.76 -5.59
N ASP A 14 -6.59 -2.53 -4.51
CA ASP A 14 -5.45 -2.60 -3.58
C ASP A 14 -4.27 -3.36 -4.23
N PHE A 15 -3.09 -3.31 -3.63
CA PHE A 15 -1.87 -3.92 -4.16
C PHE A 15 -1.45 -5.17 -3.39
N TYR A 16 -1.06 -5.03 -2.13
CA TYR A 16 -0.46 -6.10 -1.34
C TYR A 16 -1.52 -7.02 -0.78
N GLY A 17 -1.41 -8.32 -1.06
CA GLY A 17 -2.46 -9.28 -0.77
C GLY A 17 -3.55 -9.28 -1.84
N THR A 18 -3.63 -8.30 -2.74
CA THR A 18 -4.66 -8.29 -3.80
C THR A 18 -4.10 -8.68 -5.16
N LEU A 19 -3.10 -7.96 -5.65
CA LEU A 19 -2.44 -8.20 -6.94
C LEU A 19 -1.09 -8.89 -6.76
N VAL A 20 -0.44 -8.65 -5.62
CA VAL A 20 0.89 -9.14 -5.29
C VAL A 20 0.86 -9.86 -3.95
N ASP A 21 1.37 -11.09 -3.94
CA ASP A 21 1.73 -11.79 -2.72
C ASP A 21 3.10 -11.28 -2.24
N ILE A 22 3.10 -10.72 -1.03
CA ILE A 22 4.27 -10.12 -0.44
C ILE A 22 4.48 -10.64 0.98
N GLU A 23 5.73 -10.92 1.31
CA GLU A 23 6.14 -11.30 2.65
C GLU A 23 7.32 -10.43 3.08
N THR A 24 7.24 -9.85 4.26
CA THR A 24 8.30 -9.04 4.87
C THR A 24 8.52 -9.41 6.33
N ASP A 25 9.77 -9.37 6.78
CA ASP A 25 10.15 -9.57 8.17
C ASP A 25 10.91 -8.35 8.70
N GLU A 26 10.14 -7.37 9.19
CA GLU A 26 10.67 -6.20 9.88
C GLU A 26 11.03 -6.49 11.35
N SER A 27 10.82 -7.72 11.83
CA SER A 27 11.20 -8.14 13.18
C SER A 27 12.64 -8.66 13.25
N SER A 28 13.22 -9.02 12.10
CA SER A 28 14.53 -9.65 11.96
C SER A 28 15.65 -8.87 12.66
N PRO A 29 16.38 -9.46 13.63
CA PRO A 29 17.55 -8.81 14.23
C PRO A 29 18.62 -8.46 13.18
N ILE A 30 18.81 -9.33 12.17
CA ILE A 30 19.80 -9.13 11.10
C ILE A 30 19.48 -7.86 10.29
N LEU A 31 18.20 -7.61 10.00
CA LEU A 31 17.77 -6.36 9.34
C LEU A 31 18.24 -5.16 10.15
N TRP A 32 17.91 -5.13 11.44
CA TRP A 32 18.19 -3.97 12.29
C TRP A 32 19.68 -3.77 12.58
N ASP A 33 20.43 -4.85 12.77
CA ASP A 33 21.90 -4.78 12.91
C ASP A 33 22.56 -4.27 11.63
N THR A 34 22.03 -4.64 10.46
CA THR A 34 22.51 -4.13 9.17
C THR A 34 22.18 -2.65 9.01
N MET A 35 20.95 -2.24 9.33
CA MET A 35 20.55 -0.83 9.29
C MET A 35 21.37 0.03 10.25
N ALA A 36 21.66 -0.45 11.46
CA ALA A 36 22.49 0.25 12.43
C ALA A 36 23.94 0.44 11.92
N GLN A 37 24.52 -0.57 11.26
CA GLN A 37 25.84 -0.43 10.62
C GLN A 37 25.83 0.59 9.48
N ILE A 38 24.76 0.62 8.67
CA ILE A 38 24.60 1.65 7.64
C ILE A 38 24.58 3.04 8.28
N TYR A 39 23.76 3.26 9.31
CA TYR A 39 23.71 4.55 10.03
C TYR A 39 25.07 4.93 10.61
N GLN A 40 25.78 3.96 11.22
CA GLN A 40 27.11 4.17 11.79
C GLN A 40 28.12 4.61 10.73
N SER A 41 28.03 4.09 9.51
CA SER A 41 28.89 4.50 8.39
C SER A 41 28.70 5.96 7.98
N TYR A 42 27.54 6.55 8.29
CA TYR A 42 27.25 7.98 8.10
C TYR A 42 27.48 8.81 9.37
N GLY A 43 27.97 8.21 10.46
CA GLY A 43 28.26 8.89 11.73
C GLY A 43 27.11 8.89 12.74
N ALA A 44 25.99 8.22 12.45
CA ALA A 44 24.86 8.05 13.37
C ALA A 44 24.95 6.72 14.12
N SER A 45 25.15 6.73 15.44
CA SER A 45 25.48 5.50 16.19
C SER A 45 24.25 4.90 16.90
N TYR A 46 23.92 3.65 16.55
CA TYR A 46 22.89 2.83 17.19
C TYR A 46 23.37 1.39 17.39
N SER A 47 22.80 0.66 18.36
CA SER A 47 22.70 -0.80 18.26
C SER A 47 21.50 -1.17 17.38
N GLY A 48 21.45 -2.38 16.81
CA GLY A 48 20.31 -2.82 16.00
C GLY A 48 18.99 -2.77 16.79
N GLU A 49 18.97 -3.33 18.00
CA GLU A 49 17.79 -3.25 18.87
C GLU A 49 17.42 -1.81 19.24
N GLY A 50 18.42 -0.96 19.52
CA GLY A 50 18.19 0.45 19.85
C GLY A 50 17.56 1.22 18.68
N LEU A 51 18.06 1.01 17.46
CA LEU A 51 17.47 1.61 16.25
C LEU A 51 16.03 1.13 16.04
N ARG A 52 15.76 -0.17 16.22
CA ARG A 52 14.42 -0.74 16.11
C ARG A 52 13.44 -0.13 17.10
N LEU A 53 13.84 -0.02 18.37
CA LEU A 53 12.99 0.57 19.40
C LEU A 53 12.66 2.03 19.04
N ARG A 54 13.70 2.81 18.72
CA ARG A 54 13.53 4.22 18.39
C ARG A 54 12.69 4.44 17.13
N TYR A 55 12.87 3.62 16.10
CA TYR A 55 12.04 3.64 14.89
C TYR A 55 10.56 3.46 15.23
N ARG A 56 10.21 2.44 16.04
CA ARG A 56 8.81 2.18 16.41
C ARG A 56 8.20 3.32 17.23
N GLU A 57 8.95 3.83 18.20
CA GLU A 57 8.53 4.98 19.02
C GLU A 57 8.29 6.21 18.14
N LEU A 58 9.21 6.48 17.21
CA LEU A 58 9.11 7.66 16.35
C LEU A 58 7.97 7.55 15.34
N VAL A 59 7.78 6.38 14.72
CA VAL A 59 6.63 6.09 13.85
C VAL A 59 5.33 6.36 14.59
N GLN A 60 5.18 5.81 15.80
CA GLN A 60 3.98 6.01 16.61
C GLN A 60 3.77 7.50 16.95
N GLN A 61 4.82 8.18 17.39
CA GLN A 61 4.75 9.58 17.77
C GLN A 61 4.33 10.47 16.59
N VAL A 62 4.98 10.30 15.43
CA VAL A 62 4.67 11.09 14.23
C VAL A 62 3.27 10.80 13.71
N GLU A 63 2.83 9.54 13.77
CA GLU A 63 1.46 9.17 13.39
C GLU A 63 0.41 9.85 14.29
N GLU A 64 0.61 9.83 15.62
CA GLU A 64 -0.28 10.49 16.57
C GLU A 64 -0.32 12.02 16.40
N ASP A 65 0.83 12.64 16.13
CA ASP A 65 0.91 14.09 15.89
C ASP A 65 0.22 14.45 14.57
N LEU A 66 0.41 13.64 13.52
CA LEU A 66 -0.24 13.84 12.23
C LEU A 66 -1.76 13.68 12.31
N ALA A 67 -2.25 12.70 13.07
CA ALA A 67 -3.69 12.53 13.32
C ALA A 67 -4.31 13.79 13.92
N LYS A 68 -3.65 14.40 14.92
CA LYS A 68 -4.11 15.61 15.61
C LYS A 68 -4.03 16.84 14.71
N GLU A 69 -2.91 17.02 14.00
CA GLU A 69 -2.68 18.18 13.13
C GLU A 69 -3.69 18.21 11.98
N LYS A 70 -3.85 17.09 11.28
CA LYS A 70 -4.74 16.98 10.12
C LYS A 70 -6.20 16.71 10.48
N GLN A 71 -6.50 16.37 11.73
CA GLN A 71 -7.83 15.98 12.21
C GLN A 71 -8.41 14.79 11.41
N VAL A 72 -7.57 13.81 11.11
CA VAL A 72 -7.92 12.59 10.37
C VAL A 72 -7.85 11.37 11.27
N ALA A 73 -8.69 10.38 11.02
CA ALA A 73 -8.72 9.15 11.81
C ALA A 73 -7.61 8.17 11.40
N TYR A 74 -7.24 8.19 10.12
CA TYR A 74 -6.24 7.27 9.56
C TYR A 74 -5.15 8.07 8.83
N PRO A 75 -4.24 8.73 9.56
CA PRO A 75 -3.08 9.36 8.96
C PRO A 75 -2.14 8.32 8.34
N GLU A 76 -1.36 8.73 7.36
CA GLU A 76 -0.22 7.95 6.87
C GLU A 76 1.05 8.80 6.96
N ILE A 77 2.11 8.21 7.48
CA ILE A 77 3.42 8.84 7.59
C ILE A 77 4.26 8.59 6.35
N ASP A 78 5.25 9.45 6.11
CA ASP A 78 6.32 9.20 5.14
C ASP A 78 7.53 8.58 5.86
N LEU A 79 7.81 7.31 5.62
CA LEU A 79 8.95 6.63 6.24
C LEU A 79 10.30 7.24 5.84
N THR A 80 10.41 7.89 4.68
CA THR A 80 11.62 8.65 4.33
C THR A 80 11.92 9.72 5.38
N VAL A 81 10.90 10.40 5.89
CA VAL A 81 11.05 11.41 6.96
C VAL A 81 11.50 10.77 8.27
N ILE A 82 10.93 9.61 8.62
CA ILE A 82 11.31 8.86 9.83
C ILE A 82 12.80 8.47 9.78
N PHE A 83 13.27 7.92 8.66
CA PHE A 83 14.68 7.54 8.52
C PHE A 83 15.63 8.73 8.57
N VAL A 84 15.25 9.88 7.97
CA VAL A 84 16.03 11.11 8.10
C VAL A 84 16.10 11.59 9.55
N GLN A 85 14.98 11.56 10.27
CA GLN A 85 14.95 12.01 11.66
C GLN A 85 15.79 11.10 12.57
N LEU A 86 15.72 9.78 12.41
CA LEU A 86 16.60 8.85 13.12
C LEU A 86 18.08 9.18 12.86
N TYR A 87 18.44 9.51 11.62
CA TYR A 87 19.82 9.88 11.32
C TYR A 87 20.25 11.16 12.02
N LEU A 88 19.41 12.19 11.99
CA LEU A 88 19.70 13.47 12.65
C LEU A 88 19.81 13.32 14.18
N GLU A 89 18.95 12.51 14.80
CA GLU A 89 19.00 12.22 16.24
C GLU A 89 20.28 11.46 16.62
N GLY A 90 20.70 10.49 15.79
CA GLY A 90 21.89 9.68 16.03
C GLY A 90 23.22 10.37 15.74
N HIS A 91 23.21 11.56 15.12
CA HIS A 91 24.39 12.24 14.60
C HIS A 91 24.69 13.59 15.31
N PRO A 92 25.21 13.56 16.54
CA PRO A 92 25.33 14.75 17.41
C PRO A 92 26.30 15.83 16.93
N SER A 93 27.25 15.51 16.03
CA SER A 93 28.31 16.44 15.59
C SER A 93 28.01 17.20 14.28
N GLY A 94 26.77 17.14 13.78
CA GLY A 94 26.34 17.85 12.56
C GLY A 94 26.43 17.02 11.28
N ASN A 95 25.71 17.46 10.25
CA ASN A 95 25.30 16.64 9.11
C ASN A 95 26.45 16.25 8.14
N SER A 96 26.68 14.94 7.96
CA SER A 96 27.61 14.38 6.95
C SER A 96 26.96 14.12 5.57
N VAL A 97 25.63 14.22 5.49
CA VAL A 97 24.81 13.92 4.31
C VAL A 97 24.31 15.21 3.67
N SER A 98 24.75 15.53 2.46
CA SER A 98 24.36 16.77 1.77
C SER A 98 22.90 16.79 1.26
N HIS A 99 22.35 15.63 0.92
CA HIS A 99 21.01 15.47 0.33
C HIS A 99 20.13 14.55 1.18
N LEU A 100 19.61 15.08 2.30
CA LEU A 100 18.89 14.29 3.30
C LEU A 100 17.67 13.56 2.75
N LYS A 101 16.90 14.19 1.85
CA LYS A 101 15.69 13.58 1.29
C LYS A 101 16.04 12.38 0.42
N GLU A 102 17.00 12.53 -0.49
CA GLU A 102 17.47 11.49 -1.38
C GLU A 102 18.14 10.34 -0.62
N TRP A 103 18.89 10.67 0.43
CA TRP A 103 19.45 9.69 1.35
C TRP A 103 18.35 8.95 2.12
N GLY A 104 17.34 9.65 2.65
CA GLY A 104 16.20 9.02 3.31
C GLY A 104 15.45 8.05 2.41
N ARG A 105 15.24 8.42 1.13
CA ARG A 105 14.66 7.53 0.12
C ARG A 105 15.51 6.29 -0.14
N LEU A 106 16.83 6.46 -0.23
CA LEU A 106 17.76 5.35 -0.36
C LEU A 106 17.63 4.41 0.85
N ILE A 107 17.65 4.95 2.06
CA ILE A 107 17.53 4.18 3.31
C ILE A 107 16.18 3.47 3.41
N ALA A 108 15.08 4.13 3.01
CA ALA A 108 13.76 3.52 2.94
C ALA A 108 13.76 2.32 1.99
N ARG A 109 14.28 2.49 0.77
CA ARG A 109 14.40 1.39 -0.20
C ARG A 109 15.30 0.27 0.31
N THR A 110 16.43 0.59 0.94
CA THR A 110 17.32 -0.40 1.54
C THR A 110 16.62 -1.19 2.64
N PHE A 111 15.92 -0.50 3.56
CA PHE A 111 15.13 -1.15 4.60
C PHE A 111 14.13 -2.14 4.00
N ARG A 112 13.38 -1.72 2.97
CA ARG A 112 12.42 -2.58 2.28
C ARG A 112 13.07 -3.77 1.59
N VAL A 113 14.19 -3.58 0.91
CA VAL A 113 14.94 -4.67 0.26
C VAL A 113 15.42 -5.70 1.29
N LEU A 114 15.89 -5.25 2.46
CA LEU A 114 16.37 -6.13 3.51
C LEU A 114 15.24 -6.84 4.26
N SER A 115 14.07 -6.21 4.40
CA SER A 115 12.91 -6.80 5.09
C SER A 115 12.12 -7.75 4.21
N ARG A 116 12.09 -7.55 2.88
CA ARG A 116 11.28 -8.34 1.95
C ARG A 116 11.82 -9.75 1.72
N LYS A 117 10.95 -10.75 1.86
CA LYS A 117 11.20 -12.18 1.65
C LYS A 117 10.60 -12.71 0.36
N ARG A 118 9.40 -12.25 0.00
CA ARG A 118 8.67 -12.63 -1.22
C ARG A 118 8.06 -11.41 -1.90
N LEU A 119 8.03 -11.41 -3.22
CA LEU A 119 7.32 -10.43 -4.06
C LEU A 119 6.94 -11.10 -5.37
N GLU A 120 5.70 -11.59 -5.46
CA GLU A 120 5.22 -12.35 -6.61
C GLU A 120 3.80 -11.92 -6.96
N LEU A 121 3.45 -11.92 -8.25
CA LEU A 121 2.05 -11.72 -8.64
C LEU A 121 1.23 -12.93 -8.19
N TYR A 122 -0.01 -12.69 -7.73
CA TYR A 122 -0.96 -13.78 -7.65
C TYR A 122 -1.24 -14.36 -9.06
N PRO A 123 -1.57 -15.65 -9.18
CA PRO A 123 -1.91 -16.27 -10.45
C PRO A 123 -2.90 -15.44 -11.27
N HIS A 124 -2.74 -15.45 -12.60
CA HIS A 124 -3.61 -14.77 -13.57
C HIS A 124 -3.72 -13.24 -13.46
N THR A 125 -3.10 -12.60 -12.46
CA THR A 125 -3.19 -11.15 -12.22
C THR A 125 -2.86 -10.33 -13.46
N LYS A 126 -1.69 -10.55 -14.06
CA LYS A 126 -1.25 -9.76 -15.21
C LYS A 126 -2.16 -9.97 -16.42
N GLU A 127 -2.50 -11.22 -16.70
CA GLU A 127 -3.36 -11.61 -17.82
C GLU A 127 -4.74 -10.94 -17.72
N VAL A 128 -5.36 -11.00 -16.53
CA VAL A 128 -6.68 -10.39 -16.29
C VAL A 128 -6.63 -8.87 -16.39
N LEU A 129 -5.59 -8.21 -15.86
CA LEU A 129 -5.46 -6.75 -15.96
C LEU A 129 -5.20 -6.30 -17.40
N GLU A 130 -4.41 -7.04 -18.19
CA GLU A 130 -4.22 -6.80 -19.63
C GLU A 130 -5.54 -6.95 -20.40
N ASP A 131 -6.30 -8.00 -20.13
CA ASP A 131 -7.63 -8.25 -20.69
C ASP A 131 -8.62 -7.14 -20.34
N MET A 132 -8.65 -6.70 -19.08
CA MET A 132 -9.48 -5.59 -18.61
C MET A 132 -9.18 -4.31 -19.37
N LYS A 133 -7.89 -3.97 -19.52
CA LYS A 133 -7.46 -2.79 -20.28
C LYS A 133 -7.84 -2.90 -21.76
N ALA A 134 -7.68 -4.07 -22.38
CA ALA A 134 -8.10 -4.32 -23.76
C ALA A 134 -9.62 -4.21 -23.96
N ALA A 135 -10.41 -4.65 -22.97
CA ALA A 135 -11.86 -4.47 -22.93
C ALA A 135 -12.29 -3.01 -22.64
N GLY A 136 -11.32 -2.11 -22.42
CA GLY A 136 -11.56 -0.69 -22.20
C GLY A 136 -11.90 -0.33 -20.76
N CYS A 137 -11.65 -1.19 -19.78
CA CYS A 137 -11.74 -0.82 -18.37
C CYS A 137 -10.65 0.18 -18.00
N ARG A 138 -10.92 1.06 -17.04
CA ARG A 138 -9.90 1.91 -16.40
C ARG A 138 -9.49 1.26 -15.08
N ILE A 139 -8.20 1.06 -14.89
CA ILE A 139 -7.64 0.33 -13.75
C ILE A 139 -6.87 1.35 -12.90
N PHE A 140 -7.17 1.45 -11.62
CA PHE A 140 -6.51 2.36 -10.69
C PHE A 140 -5.89 1.54 -9.57
N LEU A 141 -4.82 2.04 -8.98
CA LEU A 141 -4.29 1.52 -7.73
C LEU A 141 -4.58 2.50 -6.60
N LEU A 142 -5.12 2.01 -5.49
CA LEU A 142 -5.31 2.76 -4.25
C LEU A 142 -4.80 1.90 -3.10
N SER A 143 -3.57 2.13 -2.64
CA SER A 143 -2.91 1.25 -1.67
C SER A 143 -2.43 1.98 -0.42
N ASN A 144 -2.64 1.33 0.73
CA ASN A 144 -2.04 1.75 2.00
C ASN A 144 -0.56 1.35 2.00
N ALA A 145 0.30 2.20 1.42
CA ALA A 145 1.68 1.85 1.19
C ALA A 145 2.63 3.06 1.05
N GLN A 146 3.91 2.75 1.20
CA GLN A 146 5.01 3.71 1.14
C GLN A 146 5.51 3.85 -0.30
N ALA A 147 5.58 5.09 -0.81
CA ALA A 147 5.91 5.37 -2.21
C ALA A 147 7.29 4.85 -2.60
N ASP A 148 8.27 4.94 -1.70
CA ASP A 148 9.61 4.41 -1.91
C ASP A 148 9.69 2.89 -1.90
N PHE A 149 8.67 2.19 -1.37
CA PHE A 149 8.59 0.73 -1.39
C PHE A 149 7.85 0.26 -2.63
N THR A 150 6.64 0.80 -2.82
CA THR A 150 5.66 0.26 -3.77
C THR A 150 5.98 0.63 -5.21
N ASN A 151 6.52 1.82 -5.48
CA ASN A 151 6.83 2.21 -6.85
C ASN A 151 7.84 1.25 -7.51
N PRO A 152 9.02 1.00 -6.93
CA PRO A 152 9.93 -0.01 -7.48
C PRO A 152 9.28 -1.40 -7.61
N GLU A 153 8.43 -1.79 -6.66
CA GLU A 153 7.77 -3.11 -6.66
C GLU A 153 6.78 -3.26 -7.81
N ILE A 154 5.97 -2.24 -8.12
CA ILE A 154 5.09 -2.19 -9.29
C ILE A 154 5.88 -2.36 -10.60
N ASP A 155 7.05 -1.73 -10.69
CA ASP A 155 7.91 -1.82 -11.88
C ASP A 155 8.52 -3.22 -12.01
N VAL A 156 8.99 -3.81 -10.90
CA VAL A 156 9.54 -5.17 -10.88
C VAL A 156 8.51 -6.21 -11.30
N VAL A 157 7.25 -6.09 -10.84
CA VAL A 157 6.18 -7.02 -11.23
C VAL A 157 5.55 -6.67 -12.59
N GLY A 158 5.97 -5.58 -13.22
CA GLY A 158 5.58 -5.21 -14.58
C GLY A 158 4.11 -4.79 -14.73
N LEU A 159 3.51 -4.18 -13.70
CA LEU A 159 2.11 -3.73 -13.73
C LEU A 159 1.94 -2.23 -14.01
N ARG A 160 3.01 -1.43 -13.97
CA ARG A 160 2.97 0.04 -14.07
C ARG A 160 2.07 0.54 -15.21
N GLU A 161 2.32 0.03 -16.40
CA GLU A 161 1.64 0.47 -17.63
C GLU A 161 0.17 0.03 -17.70
N LEU A 162 -0.28 -0.89 -16.85
CA LEU A 162 -1.67 -1.33 -16.80
C LEU A 162 -2.55 -0.36 -16.00
N PHE A 163 -1.97 0.36 -15.05
CA PHE A 163 -2.67 1.36 -14.26
C PHE A 163 -2.89 2.65 -15.05
N HIS A 164 -4.12 3.16 -14.98
CA HIS A 164 -4.50 4.49 -15.41
C HIS A 164 -3.91 5.57 -14.49
N ALA A 165 -3.91 5.31 -13.18
CA ALA A 165 -3.24 6.11 -12.17
C ALA A 165 -2.96 5.27 -10.91
N ILE A 166 -2.00 5.73 -10.10
CA ILE A 166 -1.53 5.06 -8.89
C ILE A 166 -1.60 6.04 -7.72
N TYR A 167 -2.29 5.64 -6.65
CA TYR A 167 -2.44 6.39 -5.42
C TYR A 167 -1.88 5.57 -4.25
N LEU A 168 -0.91 6.15 -3.55
CA LEU A 168 -0.23 5.53 -2.42
C LEU A 168 -0.46 6.41 -1.18
N SER A 169 -0.84 5.78 -0.07
CA SER A 169 -1.25 6.52 1.14
C SER A 169 -0.16 7.46 1.65
N SER A 170 1.11 7.11 1.50
CA SER A 170 2.24 7.95 1.93
C SER A 170 2.34 9.26 1.16
N ASP A 171 1.95 9.27 -0.12
CA ASP A 171 1.89 10.50 -0.93
C ASP A 171 0.67 11.35 -0.53
N ALA A 172 -0.46 10.73 -0.22
CA ALA A 172 -1.68 11.40 0.25
C ALA A 172 -1.60 11.88 1.71
N GLY A 173 -0.76 11.22 2.52
CA GLY A 173 -0.65 11.42 3.96
C GLY A 173 -1.88 10.97 4.77
N ILE A 174 -2.75 10.17 4.16
CA ILE A 174 -3.91 9.49 4.74
C ILE A 174 -4.04 8.10 4.13
N ARG A 175 -4.66 7.16 4.85
CA ARG A 175 -4.84 5.78 4.39
C ARG A 175 -6.27 5.30 4.50
N LYS A 176 -6.63 4.28 3.71
CA LYS A 176 -7.91 3.56 3.85
C LYS A 176 -8.04 3.05 5.29
N PRO A 177 -9.22 3.12 5.93
CA PRO A 177 -10.51 3.46 5.34
C PRO A 177 -10.91 4.94 5.39
N GLN A 178 -9.97 5.89 5.44
CA GLN A 178 -10.28 7.32 5.34
C GLN A 178 -10.99 7.62 4.00
N PRO A 179 -12.26 8.07 4.00
CA PRO A 179 -13.06 8.23 2.77
C PRO A 179 -12.44 9.20 1.76
N GLU A 180 -11.78 10.24 2.25
CA GLU A 180 -11.13 11.30 1.47
C GLU A 180 -10.12 10.72 0.48
N PHE A 181 -9.44 9.62 0.83
CA PHE A 181 -8.43 9.02 -0.04
C PHE A 181 -9.07 8.40 -1.29
N LEU A 182 -10.22 7.74 -1.15
CA LEU A 182 -10.97 7.22 -2.30
C LEU A 182 -11.69 8.33 -3.07
N LEU A 183 -12.24 9.33 -2.36
CA LEU A 183 -12.92 10.47 -2.97
C LEU A 183 -11.98 11.30 -3.86
N GLU A 184 -10.69 11.38 -3.52
CA GLU A 184 -9.67 12.01 -4.36
C GLU A 184 -9.61 11.37 -5.74
N VAL A 185 -9.48 10.03 -5.81
CA VAL A 185 -9.45 9.27 -7.07
C VAL A 185 -10.73 9.51 -7.89
N ILE A 186 -11.89 9.44 -7.23
CA ILE A 186 -13.19 9.63 -7.89
C ILE A 186 -13.29 11.04 -8.49
N LYS A 187 -12.90 12.06 -7.72
CA LYS A 187 -12.99 13.46 -8.12
C LYS A 187 -12.03 13.79 -9.25
N GLU A 188 -10.76 13.39 -9.12
CA GLU A 188 -9.71 13.69 -10.12
C GLU A 188 -10.04 13.09 -11.48
N HIS A 189 -10.56 11.85 -11.49
CA HIS A 189 -10.84 11.11 -12.71
C HIS A 189 -12.31 11.11 -13.14
N GLN A 190 -13.16 11.86 -12.43
CA GLN A 190 -14.59 12.00 -12.66
C GLN A 190 -15.29 10.63 -12.80
N LEU A 191 -14.96 9.73 -11.87
CA LEU A 191 -15.51 8.38 -11.87
C LEU A 191 -16.98 8.41 -11.44
N ASN A 192 -17.83 7.62 -12.11
CA ASN A 192 -19.18 7.35 -11.62
C ASN A 192 -19.10 6.21 -10.60
N PRO A 193 -19.46 6.42 -9.31
CA PRO A 193 -19.45 5.36 -8.30
C PRO A 193 -20.29 4.14 -8.67
N GLU A 194 -21.41 4.30 -9.37
CA GLU A 194 -22.26 3.17 -9.82
C GLU A 194 -21.59 2.31 -10.91
N LYS A 195 -20.51 2.79 -11.53
CA LYS A 195 -19.74 2.08 -12.56
C LYS A 195 -18.31 1.81 -12.11
N THR A 196 -18.05 1.94 -10.81
CA THR A 196 -16.73 1.83 -10.20
C THR A 196 -16.79 0.88 -9.03
N VAL A 197 -15.79 0.01 -8.91
CA VAL A 197 -15.70 -0.95 -7.82
C VAL A 197 -14.32 -0.91 -7.17
N MET A 198 -14.29 -1.02 -5.84
CA MET A 198 -13.06 -1.26 -5.08
C MET A 198 -12.82 -2.76 -4.98
N VAL A 199 -11.64 -3.23 -5.36
CA VAL A 199 -11.24 -4.63 -5.25
C VAL A 199 -10.05 -4.72 -4.32
N GLY A 200 -10.18 -5.48 -3.24
CA GLY A 200 -9.10 -5.62 -2.26
C GLY A 200 -9.28 -6.86 -1.40
N ASN A 201 -8.29 -7.17 -0.55
CA ASN A 201 -8.28 -8.37 0.26
C ASN A 201 -8.56 -8.12 1.75
N ASP A 202 -8.68 -6.87 2.17
CA ASP A 202 -8.94 -6.51 3.56
C ASP A 202 -10.31 -5.84 3.72
N PHE A 203 -11.18 -6.50 4.47
CA PHE A 203 -12.52 -6.00 4.76
C PHE A 203 -12.50 -4.68 5.56
N THR A 204 -11.53 -4.49 6.44
CA THR A 204 -11.47 -3.34 7.36
C THR A 204 -10.94 -2.08 6.70
N THR A 205 -10.29 -2.20 5.54
CA THR A 205 -9.71 -1.08 4.80
C THR A 205 -10.34 -0.93 3.42
N ASP A 206 -10.23 -1.93 2.54
CA ASP A 206 -10.67 -1.87 1.14
C ASP A 206 -12.19 -1.84 0.98
N VAL A 207 -12.86 -2.80 1.63
CA VAL A 207 -14.32 -2.87 1.61
C VAL A 207 -14.90 -1.69 2.38
N ALA A 208 -14.34 -1.39 3.55
CA ALA A 208 -14.80 -0.30 4.41
C ALA A 208 -14.71 1.07 3.72
N VAL A 209 -13.63 1.38 2.98
CA VAL A 209 -13.51 2.68 2.30
C VAL A 209 -14.57 2.86 1.21
N ALA A 210 -14.87 1.81 0.45
CA ALA A 210 -15.91 1.86 -0.58
C ALA A 210 -17.31 2.01 0.03
N GLN A 211 -17.61 1.22 1.06
CA GLN A 211 -18.89 1.29 1.77
C GLN A 211 -19.13 2.65 2.43
N SER A 212 -18.08 3.30 2.93
CA SER A 212 -18.18 4.62 3.57
C SER A 212 -18.76 5.71 2.67
N ILE A 213 -18.69 5.52 1.34
CA ILE A 213 -19.24 6.45 0.33
C ILE A 213 -20.35 5.82 -0.52
N GLY A 214 -20.85 4.64 -0.14
CA GLY A 214 -21.90 3.92 -0.88
C GLY A 214 -21.46 3.33 -2.22
N MET A 215 -20.16 3.11 -2.42
CA MET A 215 -19.61 2.48 -3.63
C MET A 215 -19.50 0.96 -3.45
N GLU A 216 -19.67 0.20 -4.52
CA GLU A 216 -19.51 -1.26 -4.50
C GLU A 216 -18.07 -1.68 -4.21
N SER A 217 -17.93 -2.85 -3.57
CA SER A 217 -16.64 -3.49 -3.33
C SER A 217 -16.69 -4.99 -3.57
N ILE A 218 -15.55 -5.53 -3.97
CA ILE A 218 -15.30 -6.96 -4.14
C ILE A 218 -14.13 -7.33 -3.23
N LEU A 219 -14.36 -8.33 -2.38
CA LEU A 219 -13.32 -8.88 -1.53
C LEU A 219 -12.67 -10.07 -2.25
N ILE A 220 -11.37 -9.98 -2.54
CA ILE A 220 -10.59 -11.14 -2.99
C ILE A 220 -10.01 -11.87 -1.77
N ASN A 221 -10.38 -13.13 -1.60
CA ASN A 221 -10.03 -13.90 -0.42
C ASN A 221 -8.64 -14.55 -0.54
N THR A 222 -7.61 -13.72 -0.46
CA THR A 222 -6.20 -14.10 -0.30
C THR A 222 -5.74 -13.98 1.16
N PHE A 223 -6.50 -13.27 1.99
CA PHE A 223 -6.33 -13.21 3.44
C PHE A 223 -6.88 -14.49 4.11
N PRO A 224 -6.35 -14.96 5.25
CA PRO A 224 -6.81 -16.19 5.89
C PRO A 224 -8.16 -16.05 6.63
N TYR A 225 -9.19 -15.47 5.98
CA TYR A 225 -10.54 -15.48 6.52
C TYR A 225 -11.09 -16.90 6.57
N SER A 226 -11.72 -17.25 7.69
CA SER A 226 -12.46 -18.50 7.82
C SER A 226 -13.72 -18.49 6.94
N GLU A 227 -14.19 -19.67 6.56
CA GLU A 227 -15.46 -19.83 5.82
C GLU A 227 -16.67 -19.23 6.56
N ALA A 228 -16.61 -19.13 7.89
CA ALA A 228 -17.65 -18.43 8.66
C ALA A 228 -17.61 -16.92 8.42
N GLU A 229 -16.43 -16.30 8.50
CA GLU A 229 -16.25 -14.88 8.21
C GLU A 229 -16.64 -14.54 6.77
N LEU A 230 -16.29 -15.38 5.79
CA LEU A 230 -16.66 -15.16 4.39
C LEU A 230 -18.18 -15.22 4.18
N ARG A 231 -18.88 -16.12 4.88
CA ARG A 231 -20.35 -16.17 4.82
C ARG A 231 -20.99 -14.92 5.41
N GLU A 232 -20.48 -14.43 6.54
CA GLU A 232 -20.97 -13.18 7.14
C GLU A 232 -20.78 -11.98 6.21
N LYS A 233 -19.61 -11.89 5.55
CA LYS A 233 -19.32 -10.82 4.58
C LYS A 233 -20.23 -10.88 3.34
N ASN A 234 -20.49 -12.07 2.81
CA ASN A 234 -21.45 -12.25 1.72
C ASN A 234 -22.88 -11.86 2.15
N GLN A 235 -23.29 -12.21 3.38
CA GLN A 235 -24.59 -11.80 3.93
C GLN A 235 -24.71 -10.28 4.11
N ALA A 236 -23.59 -9.59 4.33
CA ALA A 236 -23.50 -8.14 4.35
C ALA A 236 -23.48 -7.51 2.93
N GLY A 237 -23.70 -8.31 1.88
CA GLY A 237 -23.81 -7.84 0.50
C GLY A 237 -22.47 -7.60 -0.21
N VAL A 238 -21.35 -8.08 0.33
CA VAL A 238 -20.03 -7.96 -0.31
C VAL A 238 -19.78 -9.19 -1.18
N ARG A 239 -19.54 -8.99 -2.48
CA ARG A 239 -19.14 -10.07 -3.40
C ARG A 239 -17.74 -10.55 -2.99
N VAL A 240 -17.62 -11.83 -2.65
CA VAL A 240 -16.35 -12.49 -2.34
C VAL A 240 -15.92 -13.34 -3.53
N ILE A 241 -14.69 -13.15 -3.99
CA ILE A 241 -14.03 -13.98 -5.01
C ILE A 241 -12.76 -14.61 -4.42
N ARG A 242 -12.25 -15.69 -5.01
CA ARG A 242 -11.01 -16.35 -4.59
C ARG A 242 -9.87 -16.16 -5.59
N ASP A 243 -10.21 -15.97 -6.86
CA ASP A 243 -9.26 -15.69 -7.92
C ASP A 243 -9.70 -14.44 -8.71
N ILE A 244 -8.74 -13.65 -9.19
CA ILE A 244 -8.99 -12.44 -9.97
C ILE A 244 -9.70 -12.74 -11.30
N GLN A 245 -9.60 -13.96 -11.83
CA GLN A 245 -10.36 -14.41 -13.00
C GLN A 245 -11.87 -14.33 -12.79
N GLU A 246 -12.35 -14.46 -11.55
CA GLU A 246 -13.79 -14.35 -11.22
C GLU A 246 -14.34 -12.92 -11.39
N LEU A 247 -13.51 -11.94 -11.74
CA LEU A 247 -13.97 -10.61 -12.18
C LEU A 247 -14.53 -10.62 -13.61
N GLN A 248 -14.22 -11.66 -14.39
CA GLN A 248 -14.75 -11.85 -15.74
C GLN A 248 -16.17 -12.41 -15.64
N GLU A 249 -17.11 -11.79 -16.36
CA GLU A 249 -18.46 -12.30 -16.54
C GLU A 249 -18.49 -13.25 -17.74
N ASP A 250 -19.28 -14.33 -17.64
CA ASP A 250 -19.45 -15.36 -18.67
C ASP A 250 -20.09 -14.83 -19.98
#